data_AF-A0A4Y2PF03-F1
#
_entry.id   AF-A0A4Y2PF03-F1
#
_cell.length_a   1.000
_cell.length_b   1.000
_cell.length_c   1.000
_cell.angle_alpha   90.00
_cell.angle_beta   90.00
_cell.angle_gamma   90.00
#
_symmetry.space_group_name_H-M   'P 1'
#
loop_
_entity.id
_entity.type
_entity.pdbx_description
1 polymer ?
#
loop_
_entity_poly.entity_id
_entity_poly.type
_entity_poly.pdbx_seq_one_letter_code
_entity_poly.pdbx_strand_id
1 'polypeptide(L)'
;MQQIIDEDNTKSYYIPHHCIYKPEKTTTPLRVVFDASAKTSTGQSLNSILLNGGSIQDDLFSLVTKFRTLKYAFSVDIQKMYRQILVEPSQRYIYRELFGRKPTIHRSKSIS
;
A
#
# COMPACT_ATOMS: atom_id res chain seq x y z
N MET A 1 -0.04 1.11 -18.45
CA MET A 1 -1.07 0.49 -17.60
C MET A 1 -2.42 0.74 -18.28
N GLN A 2 -3.14 -0.31 -18.70
CA GLN A 2 -4.41 -0.17 -19.41
C GLN A 2 -5.55 -0.05 -18.41
N GLN A 3 -6.41 0.94 -18.59
CA GLN A 3 -7.77 0.89 -18.06
C GLN A 3 -8.50 -0.21 -18.84
N ILE A 4 -8.68 -1.37 -18.21
CA ILE A 4 -9.44 -2.46 -18.81
C ILE A 4 -10.90 -2.21 -18.47
N ILE A 5 -11.71 -2.05 -19.51
CA ILE A 5 -13.16 -1.99 -19.37
C ILE A 5 -13.59 -3.46 -19.21
N ASP A 6 -14.03 -3.84 -18.02
CA ASP A 6 -14.57 -5.18 -17.78
C ASP A 6 -15.91 -5.34 -18.55
N GLU A 7 -16.29 -6.58 -18.88
CA GLU A 7 -17.46 -6.92 -19.71
C GLU A 7 -18.80 -6.34 -19.18
N ASP A 8 -18.85 -5.91 -17.91
CA ASP A 8 -20.00 -5.27 -17.25
C ASP A 8 -20.03 -3.73 -17.35
N ASN A 9 -19.18 -3.09 -18.17
CA ASN A 9 -19.10 -1.62 -18.32
C ASN A 9 -18.81 -0.87 -16.99
N THR A 10 -18.19 -1.54 -16.03
CA THR A 10 -17.70 -0.91 -14.79
C THR A 10 -16.27 -0.41 -15.00
N LYS A 11 -16.01 0.86 -14.67
CA LYS A 11 -14.65 1.43 -14.74
C LYS A 11 -13.79 0.74 -13.70
N SER A 12 -12.92 -0.17 -14.12
CA SER A 12 -12.00 -0.88 -13.22
C SER A 12 -10.61 -0.24 -13.23
N TYR A 13 -10.02 -0.07 -12.05
CA TYR A 13 -8.64 0.37 -11.90
C TYR A 13 -7.82 -0.77 -11.31
N TYR A 14 -6.72 -1.11 -11.99
CA TYR A 14 -5.83 -2.17 -11.56
C TYR A 14 -4.50 -1.58 -11.09
N ILE A 15 -4.21 -1.74 -9.79
CA ILE A 15 -2.96 -1.23 -9.23
C ILE A 15 -1.83 -2.19 -9.62
N PRO A 16 -0.77 -1.70 -10.31
CA PRO A 16 0.38 -2.53 -10.58
C PRO A 16 1.06 -2.90 -9.26
N HIS A 17 1.50 -4.15 -9.17
CA HIS A 17 2.23 -4.61 -8.01
C HIS A 17 3.45 -5.42 -8.43
N HIS A 18 4.48 -5.39 -7.60
CA HIS A 18 5.67 -6.22 -7.78
C HIS A 18 6.07 -6.88 -6.46
N CYS A 19 6.69 -8.04 -6.58
CA CYS A 19 7.11 -8.84 -5.45
C CYS A 19 8.59 -8.62 -5.14
N ILE A 20 8.87 -8.20 -3.91
CA ILE A 20 10.21 -8.10 -3.36
C ILE A 20 10.46 -9.33 -2.49
N TYR A 21 11.36 -10.20 -2.94
CA TYR A 21 11.78 -11.37 -2.20
C TYR A 21 13.12 -11.13 -1.52
N LYS A 22 13.16 -11.31 -0.19
CA LYS A 22 14.32 -11.16 0.69
C LYS A 22 14.44 -12.41 1.56
N PRO A 23 15.13 -13.48 1.10
CA PRO A 23 15.20 -14.76 1.80
C PRO A 23 15.83 -14.66 3.19
N GLU A 24 16.64 -13.63 3.45
CA GLU A 24 17.29 -13.39 4.74
C GLU A 24 16.34 -12.88 5.83
N LYS A 25 15.09 -12.54 5.49
CA LYS A 25 14.07 -12.16 6.49
C LYS A 25 13.32 -13.39 7.01
N THR A 26 13.44 -13.64 8.31
CA THR A 26 12.81 -14.80 8.99
C THR A 26 11.28 -14.76 8.99
N THR A 27 10.66 -13.58 9.16
CA THR A 27 9.19 -13.46 9.34
C THR A 27 8.45 -13.02 8.09
N THR A 28 9.09 -12.27 7.20
CA THR A 28 8.47 -11.69 5.99
C THR A 28 9.40 -11.77 4.77
N PRO A 29 9.68 -12.99 4.27
CA PRO A 29 10.61 -13.18 3.16
C PRO A 29 10.07 -12.66 1.81
N LEU A 30 8.75 -12.54 1.65
CA LEU A 30 8.12 -11.96 0.46
C LEU A 30 7.26 -10.75 0.83
N ARG A 31 7.42 -9.64 0.11
CA ARG A 31 6.59 -8.44 0.24
C ARG A 31 6.04 -8.04 -1.12
N VAL A 32 4.72 -7.87 -1.20
CA VAL A 32 4.04 -7.30 -2.37
C VAL A 32 3.99 -5.80 -2.19
N VAL A 33 4.49 -5.06 -3.18
CA VAL A 33 4.47 -3.60 -3.22
C VAL A 33 3.49 -3.16 -4.30
N PHE A 34 2.50 -2.38 -3.89
CA PHE A 34 1.51 -1.78 -4.78
C PHE A 34 1.99 -0.38 -5.17
N ASP A 35 2.09 -0.12 -6.47
CA ASP A 35 2.51 1.17 -7.00
C ASP A 35 1.30 1.98 -7.49
N ALA A 36 0.72 2.76 -6.57
CA ALA A 36 -0.36 3.70 -6.85
C ALA A 36 0.10 4.99 -7.55
N SER A 37 1.41 5.18 -7.73
CA SER A 37 2.00 6.34 -8.44
C SER A 37 2.16 6.10 -9.94
N ALA A 38 2.10 4.84 -10.37
CA ALA A 38 2.15 4.47 -11.77
C ALA A 38 1.01 5.13 -12.57
N LYS A 39 1.39 5.76 -13.68
CA LYS A 39 0.45 6.46 -14.56
C LYS A 39 -0.34 5.48 -15.43
N THR A 40 -1.64 5.72 -15.56
CA THR A 40 -2.51 5.01 -16.51
C THR A 40 -2.32 5.52 -17.93
N SER A 41 -3.02 4.91 -18.88
CA SER A 41 -3.14 5.39 -20.26
C SER A 41 -3.67 6.83 -20.37
N THR A 42 -4.33 7.35 -19.34
CA THR A 42 -4.79 8.75 -19.28
C THR A 42 -3.75 9.71 -18.68
N GLY A 43 -2.56 9.20 -18.33
CA GLY A 43 -1.46 10.00 -17.77
C GLY A 43 -1.61 10.35 -16.28
N GLN A 44 -2.71 9.95 -15.64
CA GLN A 44 -2.98 10.16 -14.22
C GLN A 44 -2.60 8.94 -13.39
N SER A 45 -2.23 9.16 -12.13
CA SER A 45 -1.95 8.10 -11.14
C SER A 45 -3.11 7.98 -10.15
N LEU A 46 -3.24 6.84 -9.46
CA LEU A 46 -4.26 6.70 -8.42
C LEU A 46 -4.07 7.75 -7.31
N ASN A 47 -2.82 7.99 -6.90
CA ASN A 47 -2.49 9.01 -5.90
C ASN A 47 -2.90 10.44 -6.31
N SER A 48 -2.94 10.75 -7.60
CA SER A 48 -3.40 12.06 -8.09
C SER A 48 -4.92 12.19 -8.21
N ILE A 49 -5.64 11.06 -8.23
CA ILE A 49 -7.11 11.02 -8.36
C ILE A 49 -7.75 11.01 -6.97
N LEU A 50 -7.16 10.27 -6.03
CA LEU A 50 -7.67 10.19 -4.65
C LEU A 50 -7.42 11.50 -3.90
N LEU A 51 -8.46 11.99 -3.23
CA LEU A 51 -8.33 13.14 -2.35
C LEU A 51 -7.42 12.78 -1.17
N ASN A 52 -6.42 13.62 -0.92
CA ASN A 52 -5.64 13.53 0.31
C ASN A 52 -6.51 14.03 1.48
N GLY A 53 -6.79 13.16 2.45
CA GLY A 53 -7.55 13.49 3.66
C GLY A 53 -6.80 14.41 4.64
N GLY A 54 -5.59 14.85 4.30
CA GLY A 54 -4.73 15.64 5.17
C GLY A 54 -4.05 14.80 6.25
N SER A 55 -3.14 15.43 7.01
CA SER A 55 -2.48 14.79 8.14
C SER A 55 -3.36 14.89 9.39
N ILE A 56 -3.99 13.78 9.78
CA ILE A 56 -4.74 13.67 11.04
C ILE A 56 -3.80 13.38 12.24
N GLN A 57 -2.58 12.91 11.95
CA GLN A 57 -1.62 12.51 12.99
C GLN A 57 -1.01 13.73 13.68
N ASP A 58 -0.91 13.64 15.02
CA ASP A 58 -0.13 14.57 15.83
C ASP A 58 1.31 14.64 15.32
N ASP A 59 1.92 15.82 15.45
CA ASP A 59 3.34 16.00 15.18
C ASP A 59 4.19 15.01 16.01
N LEU A 60 5.20 14.42 15.35
CA LEU A 60 6.01 13.36 15.93
C LEU A 60 6.78 13.84 17.18
N PHE A 61 7.27 15.08 17.16
CA PHE A 61 7.99 15.65 18.31
C PHE A 61 7.05 15.79 19.52
N SER A 62 5.84 16.26 19.27
CA SER A 62 4.78 16.37 20.29
C SER A 62 4.42 15.00 20.87
N LEU A 63 4.24 13.99 20.02
CA LEU A 63 3.93 12.62 20.44
C LEU A 63 5.04 12.00 21.31
N VAL A 64 6.30 12.11 20.87
CA VAL A 64 7.45 11.56 21.61
C VAL A 64 7.66 12.28 22.93
N THR A 65 7.43 13.60 22.98
CA THR A 65 7.53 14.38 24.21
C THR A 65 6.48 13.92 25.23
N LYS A 66 5.20 13.81 24.83
CA LYS A 66 4.12 13.29 25.68
C LYS A 66 4.40 11.85 26.15
N PHE A 67 4.98 11.01 25.29
CA PHE A 67 5.33 9.63 25.66
C PHE A 67 6.39 9.57 26.78
N ARG A 68 7.29 10.56 26.85
CA ARG A 68 8.36 10.63 27.86
C ARG A 68 7.93 11.23 29.20
N THR A 69 6.79 11.91 29.29
CA THR A 69 6.36 12.55 30.55
C THR A 69 5.70 11.57 31.52
N LEU A 70 5.28 10.39 31.06
CA LEU A 70 4.62 9.38 31.89
C LEU A 70 5.64 8.40 32.48
N LYS A 71 5.42 7.99 33.74
CA LYS A 71 6.29 7.03 34.46
C LYS A 71 6.34 5.64 33.80
N TYR A 72 5.25 5.26 33.13
CA TYR A 72 5.11 3.98 32.45
C TYR A 72 4.54 4.21 31.07
N ALA A 73 5.04 3.45 30.09
CA ALA A 73 4.62 3.57 28.71
C ALA A 73 4.52 2.20 28.05
N PHE A 74 3.51 2.01 27.22
CA PHE A 74 3.29 0.78 26.45
C PHE A 74 3.40 1.09 24.97
N SER A 75 4.02 0.18 24.23
CA SER A 75 4.14 0.24 22.78
C SER A 75 3.78 -1.13 22.21
N VAL A 76 2.99 -1.13 21.14
CA VAL A 76 2.55 -2.35 20.45
C VAL A 76 2.64 -2.10 18.95
N ASP A 77 3.14 -3.09 18.21
CA ASP A 77 3.11 -3.10 16.75
C ASP A 77 1.86 -3.85 16.27
N ILE A 78 0.99 -3.16 15.51
CA ILE A 78 -0.20 -3.77 14.93
C ILE A 78 0.16 -4.29 13.54
N GLN A 79 0.40 -5.61 13.48
CA GLN A 79 0.76 -6.26 12.24
C GLN A 79 -0.33 -6.04 11.16
N LYS A 80 0.09 -5.51 10.00
CA LYS A 80 -0.78 -5.26 8.83
C LYS A 80 -1.99 -4.37 9.16
N MET A 81 -1.84 -3.35 10.01
CA MET A 81 -2.94 -2.47 10.44
C MET A 81 -3.84 -1.96 9.31
N TYR A 82 -3.26 -1.53 8.17
CA TYR A 82 -4.04 -1.01 7.03
C TYR A 82 -4.98 -2.05 6.40
N ARG A 83 -4.70 -3.36 6.56
CA ARG A 83 -5.55 -4.43 6.04
C ARG A 83 -6.76 -4.72 6.94
N GLN A 84 -6.80 -4.16 8.14
CA GLN A 84 -7.91 -4.32 9.08
C GLN A 84 -9.02 -3.29 8.83
N ILE A 85 -8.81 -2.32 7.94
CA ILE A 85 -9.80 -1.31 7.58
C ILE A 85 -10.67 -1.86 6.45
N LEU A 86 -12.00 -1.89 6.65
CA LEU A 86 -12.94 -2.30 5.63
C LEU A 86 -13.16 -1.16 4.63
N VAL A 87 -12.85 -1.41 3.36
CA VAL A 87 -13.13 -0.47 2.28
C VAL A 87 -14.63 -0.55 1.92
N GLU A 88 -15.22 0.63 1.78
CA GLU A 88 -16.62 0.81 1.37
C GLU A 88 -16.88 0.07 0.02
N PRO A 89 -17.96 -0.72 -0.09
CA PRO A 89 -18.19 -1.58 -1.26
C PRO A 89 -18.16 -0.86 -2.61
N SER A 90 -18.75 0.33 -2.71
CA SER A 90 -18.77 1.13 -3.94
C SER A 90 -17.39 1.58 -4.39
N GLN A 91 -16.40 1.66 -3.50
CA GLN A 91 -15.03 2.08 -3.81
C GLN A 91 -14.07 0.91 -4.09
N ARG A 92 -14.43 -0.35 -3.83
CA ARG A 92 -13.49 -1.48 -3.95
C ARG A 92 -12.90 -1.69 -5.35
N TYR A 93 -13.59 -1.20 -6.39
CA TYR A 93 -13.11 -1.31 -7.77
C TYR A 93 -11.78 -0.59 -8.03
N ILE A 94 -11.40 0.38 -7.18
CA ILE A 94 -10.11 1.09 -7.29
C ILE A 94 -8.92 0.29 -6.73
N TYR A 95 -9.21 -0.73 -5.91
CA TYR A 95 -8.23 -1.58 -5.25
C TYR A 95 -8.13 -2.98 -5.88
N ARG A 96 -8.57 -3.14 -7.14
CA ARG A 96 -8.51 -4.45 -7.81
C ARG A 96 -7.06 -4.80 -8.16
N GLU A 97 -6.70 -6.05 -7.88
CA GLU A 97 -5.39 -6.61 -8.18
C GLU A 97 -5.50 -7.51 -9.41
N LEU A 98 -4.65 -7.31 -10.43
CA LEU A 98 -4.50 -8.28 -11.52
C LEU A 98 -3.56 -9.41 -11.08
N PHE A 99 -4.11 -10.57 -10.73
CA PHE A 99 -3.30 -11.80 -10.65
C PHE A 99 -3.09 -12.39 -12.06
N GLY A 100 -2.30 -11.67 -12.88
CA GLY A 100 -1.84 -12.12 -14.19
C GLY A 100 -0.63 -13.07 -14.07
N ARG A 101 -0.58 -14.10 -14.91
CA ARG A 101 0.36 -15.24 -14.87
C ARG A 101 1.85 -14.83 -14.68
N LYS A 102 2.48 -15.49 -13.70
CA LYS A 102 3.90 -15.46 -13.27
C LYS A 102 4.36 -14.12 -12.66
N PRO A 103 4.57 -14.04 -11.32
CA PRO A 103 5.14 -12.86 -10.69
C PRO A 103 6.59 -12.67 -11.13
N THR A 104 6.93 -11.49 -11.65
CA THR A 104 8.32 -11.06 -11.86
C THR A 104 8.92 -10.74 -10.48
N ILE A 105 9.71 -11.67 -9.94
CA ILE A 105 10.35 -11.52 -8.63
C ILE A 105 11.66 -10.76 -8.83
N HIS A 106 11.72 -9.51 -8.37
CA HIS A 106 12.97 -8.77 -8.33
C HIS A 106 13.73 -9.15 -7.05
N ARG A 107 14.86 -9.87 -7.21
CA ARG A 107 15.83 -10.08 -6.12
C ARG A 107 16.52 -8.75 -5.83
N SER A 108 16.36 -8.19 -4.63
CA SER A 108 17.21 -7.06 -4.24
C SER A 108 18.65 -7.55 -4.08
N LYS A 109 19.58 -7.02 -4.87
CA LYS A 109 21.01 -7.21 -4.62
C LYS A 109 21.32 -6.63 -3.24
N SER A 110 21.96 -7.42 -2.39
CA SER A 110 22.52 -6.96 -1.13
C SER A 110 23.61 -5.94 -1.46
N ILE A 111 23.45 -4.69 -1.01
CA ILE A 111 24.56 -3.73 -0.99
C ILE A 111 25.27 -4.03 0.33
N SER A 112 26.44 -4.66 0.21
CA SER A 112 27.44 -4.82 1.27
C SER A 112 28.07 -3.49 1.63
#